data_AF-A0A5K1DJL5-F1
#
_entry.id   AF-A0A5K1DJL5-F1
#
_cell.length_a   1.000
_cell.length_b   1.000
_cell.length_c   1.000
_cell.angle_alpha   90.00
_cell.angle_beta   90.00
_cell.angle_gamma   90.00
#
_symmetry.space_group_name_H-M   'P 1'
#
loop_
_entity.id
_entity.type
_entity.pdbx_description
1 polymer ?
#
loop_
_entity_poly.entity_id
_entity_poly.type
_entity_poly.pdbx_seq_one_letter_code
_entity_poly.pdbx_strand_id
1 'polypeptide(L)' 'YLKYLTKKYLKKHNVRDWLRVIASNKDRSVYELRYFNIAENEAEEED' A
#
# COMPACT_ATOMS: atom_id res chain seq x y z
N TYR A 1 12.20 -5.67 8.36
CA TYR A 1 11.95 -4.36 9.00
C TYR A 1 11.53 -3.25 8.04
N LEU A 2 12.07 -3.15 6.81
CA LEU A 2 11.78 -2.06 5.87
C LEU A 2 10.28 -1.82 5.61
N LYS A 3 9.49 -2.88 5.40
CA LYS A 3 8.01 -2.80 5.23
C LYS A 3 7.31 -2.07 6.37
N TYR A 4 7.78 -2.22 7.61
CA TYR A 4 7.16 -1.55 8.76
C TYR A 4 7.50 -0.06 8.77
N LEU A 5 8.77 0.28 8.53
CA LEU A 5 9.23 1.67 8.51
C LEU A 5 8.56 2.47 7.39
N THR A 6 8.43 1.91 6.20
CA THR A 6 7.72 2.56 5.09
C THR A 6 6.24 2.74 5.40
N LYS A 7 5.55 1.72 5.95
CA LYS A 7 4.15 1.86 6.40
C LYS A 7 3.97 2.91 7.50
N LYS A 8 4.95 3.07 8.41
CA LYS A 8 4.93 4.11 9.45
C LYS A 8 5.05 5.51 8.83
N TYR A 9 5.96 5.67 7.86
CA TYR A 9 6.13 6.92 7.12
C TYR A 9 4.84 7.31 6.35
N LEU A 10 4.24 6.38 5.62
CA LEU A 10 3.00 6.62 4.87
C LEU A 10 1.85 7.09 5.78
N LYS A 11 1.76 6.56 7.02
CA LYS A 11 0.75 7.03 7.98
C LYS A 11 1.02 8.44 8.47
N LYS A 12 2.29 8.77 8.74
CA LYS A 12 2.69 10.10 9.22
C LYS A 12 2.32 11.20 8.21
N HIS A 13 2.38 10.88 6.91
CA HIS A 13 2.03 11.80 5.82
C HIS A 13 0.59 11.62 5.30
N ASN A 14 -0.24 10.83 5.97
CA ASN A 14 -1.63 10.56 5.60
C ASN A 14 -1.84 10.04 4.16
N VAL A 15 -0.86 9.37 3.55
CA VAL A 15 -0.94 8.86 2.16
C VAL A 15 -1.30 7.37 2.06
N ARG A 16 -1.83 6.80 3.15
CA ARG A 16 -2.16 5.36 3.19
C ARG A 16 -3.34 4.98 2.32
N ASP A 17 -4.22 5.92 2.03
CA ASP A 17 -5.45 5.66 1.29
C ASP A 17 -5.16 5.54 -0.22
N TRP A 18 -4.03 6.08 -0.67
CA TRP A 18 -3.61 6.03 -2.08
C TRP A 18 -2.52 4.99 -2.36
N LEU A 19 -1.71 4.59 -1.37
CA LEU A 19 -0.51 3.76 -1.58
C LEU A 19 -0.44 2.54 -0.67
N ARG A 20 -0.08 1.38 -1.24
CA ARG A 20 0.23 0.13 -0.51
C ARG A 20 1.64 -0.36 -0.76
N VAL A 21 2.25 -0.94 0.28
CA VAL A 21 3.56 -1.61 0.23
C VAL A 21 3.38 -3.11 0.02
N ILE A 22 3.89 -3.63 -1.10
CA ILE A 22 3.84 -5.06 -1.47
C ILE A 22 5.25 -5.64 -1.47
N ALA A 23 5.39 -6.91 -1.08
CA ALA A 23 6.64 -7.65 -1.24
C ALA A 23 6.63 -8.33 -2.61
N SER A 24 7.72 -8.23 -3.38
CA SER A 24 7.81 -8.98 -4.63
C SER A 24 7.93 -10.47 -4.33
N ASN A 25 7.11 -11.31 -4.97
CA ASN A 25 6.97 -12.74 -4.65
C ASN A 25 8.29 -13.53 -4.73
N LYS A 26 9.26 -13.05 -5.53
CA LYS A 26 10.51 -13.76 -5.80
C LYS A 26 11.64 -13.37 -4.84
N ASP A 27 11.65 -12.13 -4.37
CA ASP A 27 12.73 -11.58 -3.54
C ASP A 27 12.17 -10.90 -2.29
N ARG A 28 12.46 -11.49 -1.13
CA ARG A 28 12.04 -10.95 0.19
C ARG A 28 12.72 -9.61 0.54
N SER A 29 13.74 -9.21 -0.22
CA SER A 29 14.43 -7.93 -0.09
C SER A 29 13.78 -6.80 -0.88
N VAL A 30 12.94 -7.11 -1.86
CA VAL A 30 12.37 -6.13 -2.79
C VAL A 30 10.93 -5.79 -2.37
N TYR A 31 10.69 -4.50 -2.16
CA TYR A 31 9.38 -3.96 -1.85
C TYR A 31 8.97 -2.95 -2.91
N GLU A 32 7.71 -3.01 -3.30
CA GLU A 32 7.10 -2.11 -4.29
C GLU A 32 6.02 -1.27 -3.62
N LEU A 33 5.87 -0.03 -4.08
CA LEU A 33 4.72 0.83 -3.79
C LEU A 33 3.76 0.76 -4.97
N ARG A 34 2.49 0.47 -4.70
CA ARG A 34 1.44 0.46 -5.72
C ARG A 34 0.27 1.33 -5.30
N TYR A 35 -0.38 1.95 -6.28
CA TYR A 35 -1.64 2.63 -6.07
C TYR A 35 -2.76 1.63 -5.79
N PHE A 36 -3.76 2.06 -5.01
CA PHE A 36 -5.05 1.38 -4.98
C PHE A 36 -5.82 1.67 -6.28
N ASN A 37 -6.61 0.69 -6.72
CA ASN A 37 -7.46 0.85 -7.90
C ASN A 37 -8.77 1.49 -7.44
N ILE A 38 -8.91 2.80 -7.60
CA ILE A 38 -10.01 3.59 -7.02
C ILE A 38 -11.37 3.15 -7.59
N ALA A 39 -11.40 2.65 -8.83
CA ALA A 39 -12.60 2.13 -9.47
C ALA A 39 -13.20 0.88 -8.81
N GLU A 40 -12.43 0.16 -7.98
CA GLU A 40 -12.91 -1.05 -7.28
C GLU A 40 -13.44 -0.71 -5.87
N ASN A 41 -12.97 0.38 -5.28
CA ASN A 41 -13.30 0.77 -3.89
C ASN A 41 -14.65 1.51 -3.78
N GLU A 42 -15.09 2.19 -4.85
CA GLU A 42 -16.44 2.79 -4.92
C GLU A 42 -17.54 1.72 -5.06
N ALA A 43 -17.23 0.56 -5.64
CA ALA A 43 -18.18 -0.56 -5.75
C ALA A 43 -18.32 -1.37 -4.45
N GLU A 44 -17.32 -1.34 -3.56
CA GLU A 44 -17.37 -2.02 -2.25
C GLU A 44 -17.96 -1.15 -1.11
N GLU A 45 -18.16 0.15 -1.32
CA GLU A 45 -18.81 1.05 -0.34
C GLU A 45 -20.34 1.13 -0.49
N GLU A 46 -20.92 0.53 -1.55
CA GLU A 46 -22.38 0.47 -1.79
C GLU A 46 -23.06 -0.85 -1.37
N ASP A 47 -22.33 -1.84 -0.81
CA ASP A 47 -22.88 -3.12 -0.29
C ASP A 47 -22.80 -3.26 1.25
#